data_AF-A0A1F5FIN4-F1
#
_entry.id   AF-A0A1F5FIN4-F1
#
_cell.length_a   1.000
_cell.length_b   1.000
_cell.length_c   1.000
_cell.angle_alpha   90.00
_cell.angle_beta   90.00
_cell.angle_gamma   90.00
#
_symmetry.space_group_name_H-M   'P 1'
#
loop_
_entity.id
_entity.type
_entity.pdbx_description
1 polymer ?
#
loop_
_entity_poly.entity_id
_entity_poly.type
_entity_poly.pdbx_seq_one_letter_code
_entity_poly.pdbx_strand_id
1 'polypeptide(L)'
;MSFYQKYRPKKIAELDLSPVRQVMSAVMTSGKPSHAYLFVGPRGLGKTSTARVLAKLLNCEKNKSGKQWTEPCGECGMCRGVDNGTVVDVVEIDAASNTGVDNIRELREKLGLAPVEARVKVFIMDEVHMLSASAFNALLKTLEEPPEGVVFVLCTTEEDKVPKTIASRCVKVVFRKPNHEELMTSLRKVISGEGLEAEAGALELLAENVDGSFREGHKLLEQLAQVNKKISLSAVRELVTGSADMDIERLLQLMLARDAKAMISCIDQMGSKGANWLSVVRILVEKLRLELRACVGIGERQNEEVGVEQITQALNELMMMPSAMKQAVDEQLPLELMAASFIENNEGGKAAKVVEPKEVKPVVAETRAEVNVTGIDMSLVHQKWAEVLTTLAPKNHSVAGLLRSTKPKAIEGKYLILEVFYKFHKEQLEQELKRRMLEEVLAEKVGPLSVKCVLGQKAAEVAMSMPKDDNIKLISTDEAQMATAVADIFGVETN
;
A
#
# COMPACT_ATOMS: atom_id res chain seq x y z
N MET A 1 10.66 26.74 2.34
CA MET A 1 10.39 25.53 3.17
C MET A 1 8.95 25.15 2.90
N SER A 2 8.67 23.87 2.63
CA SER A 2 7.31 23.46 2.27
C SER A 2 6.33 23.61 3.42
N PHE A 3 5.03 23.72 3.14
CA PHE A 3 4.02 23.93 4.19
C PHE A 3 4.03 22.78 5.21
N TYR A 4 4.12 21.53 4.76
CA TYR A 4 4.15 20.37 5.65
C TYR A 4 5.43 20.27 6.52
N GLN A 5 6.47 21.04 6.22
CA GLN A 5 7.67 21.17 7.06
C GLN A 5 7.52 22.37 8.01
N LYS A 6 7.08 23.52 7.48
CA LYS A 6 6.94 24.78 8.23
C LYS A 6 5.91 24.67 9.35
N TYR A 7 4.79 23.98 9.10
CA TYR A 7 3.67 23.82 10.04
C TYR A 7 3.69 22.51 10.82
N ARG A 8 4.86 21.86 10.93
CA ARG A 8 5.00 20.70 11.82
C ARG A 8 4.71 21.14 13.27
N PRO A 9 3.90 20.37 14.03
CA PRO A 9 3.70 20.64 15.44
C PRO A 9 5.03 20.70 16.19
N LYS A 10 5.24 21.77 16.96
CA LYS A 10 6.44 21.96 17.79
C LYS A 10 6.17 21.66 19.25
N LYS A 11 4.91 21.72 19.68
CA LYS A 11 4.46 21.50 21.05
C LYS A 11 3.41 20.38 21.10
N ILE A 12 3.13 19.87 22.31
CA ILE A 12 2.14 18.80 22.50
C ILE A 12 0.75 19.33 22.13
N ALA A 13 0.39 20.54 22.58
CA ALA A 13 -0.86 21.22 22.29
C ALA A 13 -1.11 21.42 20.78
N GLU A 14 -0.05 21.49 19.98
CA GLU A 14 -0.13 21.69 18.54
C GLU A 14 -0.34 20.40 17.76
N LEU A 15 -0.13 19.22 18.37
CA LEU A 15 -0.29 17.91 17.72
C LEU A 15 -1.69 17.75 17.15
N ASP A 16 -1.81 17.54 15.85
CA ASP A 16 -3.10 17.63 15.16
C ASP A 16 -4.09 16.52 15.54
N LEU A 17 -3.61 15.33 15.93
CA LEU A 17 -4.47 14.24 16.39
C LEU A 17 -4.78 14.33 17.88
N SER A 18 -6.06 14.42 18.21
CA SER A 18 -6.53 14.55 19.59
C SER A 18 -6.14 13.34 20.48
N PRO A 19 -6.28 12.07 20.02
CA PRO A 19 -5.86 10.92 20.83
C PRO A 19 -4.35 10.90 21.10
N VAL A 20 -3.53 11.24 20.09
CA VAL A 20 -2.07 11.30 20.25
C VAL A 20 -1.68 12.40 21.23
N ARG A 21 -2.33 13.57 21.13
CA ARG A 21 -2.15 14.68 22.07
C ARG A 21 -2.47 14.26 23.50
N GLN A 22 -3.56 13.55 23.74
CA GLN A 22 -3.94 13.06 25.06
C GLN A 22 -2.88 12.10 25.65
N VAL A 23 -2.37 11.16 24.86
CA VAL A 23 -1.32 10.23 25.30
C VAL A 23 -0.03 10.98 25.64
N MET A 24 0.42 11.92 24.78
CA MET A 24 1.62 12.71 25.05
C MET A 24 1.46 13.64 26.25
N SER A 25 0.27 14.23 26.44
CA SER A 25 -0.06 14.99 27.65
C SER A 25 -0.03 14.13 28.91
N ALA A 26 -0.50 12.89 28.86
CA ALA A 26 -0.42 11.95 29.99
C ALA A 26 1.03 11.56 30.32
N VAL A 27 1.87 11.36 29.30
CA VAL A 27 3.32 11.14 29.49
C VAL A 27 3.96 12.35 30.19
N MET A 28 3.61 13.56 29.76
CA MET A 28 4.08 14.79 30.38
C MET A 28 3.61 14.89 31.84
N THR A 29 2.31 14.76 32.12
CA THR A 29 1.79 14.96 33.49
C THR A 29 2.20 13.88 34.48
N SER A 30 2.31 12.63 34.03
CA SER A 30 2.76 11.52 34.90
C SER A 30 4.25 11.61 35.28
N GLY A 31 5.05 12.32 34.48
CA GLY A 31 6.48 12.50 34.68
C GLY A 31 7.33 11.22 34.59
N LYS A 32 6.76 10.14 34.05
CA LYS A 32 7.40 8.83 33.90
C LYS A 32 7.41 8.40 32.42
N PRO A 33 8.30 8.98 31.60
CA PRO A 33 8.45 8.52 30.22
C PRO A 33 8.95 7.08 30.16
N SER A 34 8.47 6.33 29.17
CA SER A 34 8.95 4.98 28.88
C SER A 34 10.31 5.02 28.19
N HIS A 35 11.09 3.94 28.31
CA HIS A 35 12.33 3.76 27.54
C HIS A 35 12.06 3.48 26.05
N ALA A 36 10.84 3.07 25.68
CA ALA A 36 10.48 2.77 24.30
C ALA A 36 9.02 3.09 23.96
N TYR A 37 8.82 3.66 22.77
CA TYR A 37 7.53 3.98 22.18
C TYR A 37 7.43 3.40 20.77
N LEU A 38 6.25 2.87 20.41
CA LEU A 38 5.95 2.37 19.07
C LEU A 38 4.79 3.19 18.49
N PHE A 39 5.11 4.05 17.52
CA PHE A 39 4.18 4.92 16.81
C PHE A 39 3.70 4.22 15.54
N VAL A 40 2.41 3.89 15.49
CA VAL A 40 1.83 3.06 14.44
C VAL A 40 0.79 3.86 13.67
N GLY A 41 0.88 3.88 12.35
CA GLY A 41 -0.21 4.33 11.50
C GLY A 41 0.25 4.79 10.11
N PRO A 42 -0.68 5.13 9.20
CA PRO A 42 -0.37 5.55 7.84
C PRO A 42 0.67 6.68 7.73
N ARG A 43 1.25 6.82 6.52
CA ARG A 43 2.19 7.90 6.21
C ARG A 43 1.48 9.27 6.30
N GLY A 44 2.23 10.31 6.67
CA GLY A 44 1.72 11.69 6.65
C GLY A 44 0.82 12.10 7.83
N LEU A 45 0.66 11.26 8.86
CA LEU A 45 -0.14 11.55 10.07
C LEU A 45 0.62 12.23 11.22
N GLY A 46 1.91 12.49 11.05
CA GLY A 46 2.72 13.20 12.05
C GLY A 46 3.52 12.33 13.02
N LYS A 47 3.72 11.03 12.75
CA LYS A 47 4.53 10.12 13.60
C LYS A 47 5.91 10.70 13.97
N THR A 48 6.71 11.03 12.96
CA THR A 48 8.06 11.60 13.12
C THR A 48 8.01 12.99 13.76
N SER A 49 6.96 13.78 13.50
CA SER A 49 6.76 15.08 14.15
C SER A 49 6.50 14.92 15.65
N THR A 50 5.61 14.01 16.04
CA THR A 50 5.36 13.67 17.44
C THR A 50 6.62 13.12 18.11
N ALA A 51 7.43 12.33 17.39
CA ALA A 51 8.69 11.80 17.92
C ALA A 51 9.68 12.93 18.27
N ARG A 52 9.80 13.95 17.42
CA ARG A 52 10.57 15.16 17.73
C ARG A 52 9.98 15.94 18.90
N VAL A 53 8.66 16.08 18.99
CA VAL A 53 8.00 16.74 20.14
C VAL A 53 8.30 16.00 21.44
N LEU A 54 8.28 14.66 21.43
CA LEU A 54 8.69 13.84 22.57
C LEU A 54 10.17 14.03 22.90
N ALA A 55 11.07 14.02 21.91
CA ALA A 55 12.48 14.30 22.13
C ALA A 55 12.71 15.68 22.77
N LYS A 56 11.96 16.71 22.33
CA LYS A 56 11.96 18.03 22.96
C LYS A 56 11.39 18.02 24.37
N LEU A 57 10.33 17.25 24.65
CA LEU A 57 9.80 17.11 26.00
C LEU A 57 10.87 16.59 26.96
N LEU A 58 11.61 15.56 26.54
CA LEU A 58 12.67 14.88 27.30
C LEU A 58 13.89 15.76 27.53
N ASN A 59 14.27 16.58 26.54
CA ASN A 59 15.53 17.32 26.54
C ASN A 59 15.39 18.84 26.66
N CYS A 60 14.17 19.38 26.74
CA CYS A 60 13.94 20.81 26.96
C CYS A 60 14.62 21.27 28.25
N GLU A 61 15.30 22.42 28.21
CA GLU A 61 15.99 22.99 29.37
C GLU A 61 15.04 23.27 30.54
N LYS A 62 13.76 23.62 30.28
CA LYS A 62 12.73 23.77 31.33
C LYS A 62 12.43 22.46 32.07
N ASN A 63 12.64 21.32 31.42
CA ASN A 63 12.38 19.98 31.96
C ASN A 63 13.67 19.27 32.42
N LYS A 64 14.81 19.98 32.43
CA LYS A 64 16.14 19.39 32.71
C LYS A 64 16.23 18.73 34.10
N SER A 65 15.47 19.22 35.07
CA SER A 65 15.41 18.65 36.44
C SER A 65 14.78 17.26 36.47
N GLY A 66 13.94 16.91 35.50
CA GLY A 66 13.21 15.65 35.44
C GLY A 66 12.16 15.43 36.53
N LYS A 67 11.94 16.40 37.41
CA LYS A 67 11.01 16.32 38.53
C LYS A 67 9.63 16.87 38.18
N GLN A 68 9.60 17.91 37.36
CA GLN A 68 8.38 18.52 36.86
C GLN A 68 8.48 18.65 35.35
N TRP A 69 7.46 18.18 34.68
CA TRP A 69 7.41 18.10 33.23
C TRP A 69 6.38 19.11 32.73
N THR A 70 6.86 20.03 31.91
CA THR A 70 6.07 21.07 31.28
C THR A 70 6.19 20.96 29.78
N GLU A 71 5.32 21.68 29.08
CA GLU A 71 5.35 21.68 27.62
C GLU A 71 6.70 22.19 27.09
N PRO A 72 7.26 21.60 26.01
CA PRO A 72 8.50 22.08 25.42
C PRO A 72 8.39 23.57 25.09
N CYS A 73 9.38 24.37 25.48
CA CYS A 73 9.29 25.82 25.30
C CYS A 73 9.32 26.23 23.82
N GLY A 74 10.02 25.46 22.98
CA GLY A 74 10.22 25.76 21.55
C GLY A 74 11.31 26.80 21.26
N GLU A 75 11.88 27.42 22.28
CA GLU A 75 12.82 28.56 22.15
C GLU A 75 14.25 28.27 22.66
N CYS A 76 14.41 27.30 23.57
CA CYS A 76 15.73 26.93 24.13
C CYS A 76 16.64 26.27 23.08
N GLY A 77 17.93 26.14 23.40
CA GLY A 77 18.93 25.58 22.49
C GLY A 77 18.57 24.15 22.07
N MET A 78 18.18 23.31 23.04
CA MET A 78 17.74 21.94 22.78
C MET A 78 16.48 21.88 21.91
N CYS A 79 15.46 22.71 22.19
CA CYS A 79 14.22 22.69 21.40
C CYS A 79 14.46 23.09 19.95
N ARG A 80 15.21 24.19 19.72
CA ARG A 80 15.53 24.65 18.36
C ARG A 80 16.45 23.67 17.64
N GLY A 81 17.41 23.08 18.35
CA GLY A 81 18.33 22.10 17.79
C GLY A 81 17.62 20.82 17.33
N VAL A 82 16.65 20.31 18.10
CA VAL A 82 15.84 19.15 17.69
C VAL A 82 14.99 19.47 16.45
N ASP A 83 14.40 20.66 16.37
CA ASP A 83 13.62 21.06 15.19
C ASP A 83 14.48 21.17 13.93
N ASN A 84 15.74 21.57 14.09
CA ASN A 84 16.71 21.70 13.00
C ASN A 84 17.53 20.43 12.73
N GLY A 85 17.40 19.39 13.56
CA GLY A 85 18.17 18.15 13.45
C GLY A 85 19.66 18.29 13.78
N THR A 86 20.03 19.24 14.64
CA THR A 86 21.44 19.54 14.97
C THR A 86 21.90 18.98 16.33
N VAL A 87 20.98 18.39 17.12
CA VAL A 87 21.30 17.83 18.44
C VAL A 87 21.90 16.44 18.28
N VAL A 88 23.15 16.27 18.71
CA VAL A 88 23.90 15.02 18.52
C VAL A 88 23.26 13.83 19.24
N ASP A 89 22.64 14.09 20.39
CA ASP A 89 21.99 13.07 21.22
C ASP A 89 20.55 12.74 20.76
N VAL A 90 20.05 13.38 19.71
CA VAL A 90 18.75 13.03 19.09
C VAL A 90 19.03 12.50 17.70
N VAL A 91 19.05 11.18 17.58
CA VAL A 91 19.46 10.48 16.37
C VAL A 91 18.21 10.03 15.62
N GLU A 92 17.99 10.61 14.45
CA GLU A 92 16.94 10.20 13.50
C GLU A 92 17.51 9.24 12.45
N ILE A 93 16.90 8.07 12.31
CA ILE A 93 17.34 7.02 11.39
C ILE A 93 16.16 6.57 10.56
N ASP A 94 16.31 6.63 9.25
CA ASP A 94 15.38 5.98 8.34
C ASP A 94 15.76 4.50 8.18
N ALA A 95 14.92 3.61 8.70
CA ALA A 95 15.16 2.17 8.63
C ALA A 95 15.05 1.63 7.20
N ALA A 96 14.36 2.31 6.29
CA ALA A 96 14.29 1.91 4.88
C ALA A 96 15.66 2.00 4.20
N SER A 97 16.47 2.98 4.62
CA SER A 97 17.85 3.18 4.15
C SER A 97 18.88 2.39 4.99
N ASN A 98 18.50 1.93 6.18
CA ASN A 98 19.39 1.28 7.16
C ASN A 98 18.87 -0.11 7.59
N THR A 99 18.47 -0.95 6.63
CA THR A 99 17.77 -2.22 6.89
C THR A 99 18.62 -3.33 7.53
N GLY A 100 19.95 -3.24 7.36
CA GLY A 100 20.92 -4.28 7.73
C GLY A 100 21.25 -4.36 9.22
N VAL A 101 21.75 -5.53 9.64
CA VAL A 101 22.15 -5.82 11.03
C VAL A 101 23.32 -4.97 11.47
N ASP A 102 24.27 -4.74 10.57
CA ASP A 102 25.52 -4.06 10.91
C ASP A 102 25.26 -2.60 11.28
N ASN A 103 24.33 -1.92 10.60
CA ASN A 103 23.85 -0.59 10.99
C ASN A 103 23.28 -0.56 12.41
N ILE A 104 22.52 -1.59 12.81
CA ILE A 104 21.99 -1.70 14.18
C ILE A 104 23.10 -2.03 15.19
N ARG A 105 24.14 -2.77 14.79
CA ARG A 105 25.31 -3.03 15.66
C ARG A 105 26.10 -1.76 15.90
N GLU A 106 26.39 -0.99 14.86
CA GLU A 106 27.04 0.32 14.97
C GLU A 106 26.21 1.28 15.83
N LEU A 107 24.88 1.25 15.67
CA LEU A 107 23.98 1.99 16.53
C LEU A 107 24.13 1.57 17.99
N ARG A 108 24.19 0.28 18.28
CA ARG A 108 24.35 -0.24 19.65
C ARG A 108 25.64 0.19 20.31
N GLU A 109 26.73 0.31 19.56
CA GLU A 109 27.98 0.86 20.09
C GLU A 109 27.78 2.31 20.57
N LYS A 110 27.01 3.10 19.82
CA LYS A 110 26.65 4.49 20.21
C LYS A 110 25.70 4.56 21.39
N LEU A 111 24.95 3.48 21.70
CA LEU A 111 24.03 3.42 22.85
C LEU A 111 24.75 3.30 24.19
N GLY A 112 25.93 2.67 24.21
CA GLY A 112 26.72 2.52 25.43
C GLY A 112 27.37 3.82 25.92
N LEU A 113 27.32 4.87 25.09
CA LEU A 113 27.90 6.17 25.40
C LEU A 113 26.87 7.09 26.05
N ALA A 114 27.24 7.71 27.17
CA ALA A 114 26.43 8.72 27.84
C ALA A 114 26.10 9.90 26.89
N PRO A 115 24.95 10.58 27.09
CA PRO A 115 24.61 11.79 26.35
C PRO A 115 25.70 12.86 26.48
N VAL A 116 25.98 13.60 25.40
CA VAL A 116 27.02 14.63 25.35
C VAL A 116 26.51 15.97 25.91
N GLU A 117 25.33 16.40 25.43
CA GLU A 117 24.72 17.69 25.79
C GLU A 117 23.29 17.54 26.32
N ALA A 118 22.56 16.52 25.86
CA ALA A 118 21.17 16.30 26.21
C ALA A 118 21.02 15.58 27.56
N ARG A 119 19.81 15.60 28.12
CA ARG A 119 19.51 14.86 29.35
C ARG A 119 19.41 13.35 29.08
N VAL A 120 18.79 12.99 27.96
CA VAL A 120 18.65 11.62 27.49
C VAL A 120 18.92 11.56 25.99
N LYS A 121 19.46 10.42 25.55
CA LYS A 121 19.68 10.11 24.15
C LYS A 121 18.39 9.57 23.55
N VAL A 122 17.91 10.16 22.46
CA VAL A 122 16.65 9.75 21.83
C VAL A 122 16.93 9.20 20.44
N PHE A 123 16.54 7.95 20.20
CA PHE A 123 16.64 7.30 18.90
C PHE A 123 15.27 7.24 18.25
N ILE A 124 15.09 8.05 17.21
CA ILE A 124 13.88 8.05 16.40
C ILE A 124 14.17 7.20 15.17
N MET A 125 13.51 6.05 15.06
CA MET A 125 13.66 5.15 13.93
C MET A 125 12.39 5.19 13.09
N ASP A 126 12.47 5.70 11.86
CA ASP A 126 11.33 5.77 10.95
C ASP A 126 11.22 4.53 10.07
N GLU A 127 10.00 4.18 9.67
CA GLU A 127 9.67 3.02 8.83
C GLU A 127 10.30 1.68 9.30
N VAL A 128 10.28 1.40 10.61
CA VAL A 128 11.00 0.25 11.21
C VAL A 128 10.58 -1.13 10.69
N HIS A 129 9.41 -1.26 10.08
CA HIS A 129 8.97 -2.48 9.40
C HIS A 129 9.88 -2.88 8.21
N MET A 130 10.73 -1.97 7.75
CA MET A 130 11.73 -2.22 6.71
C MET A 130 13.00 -2.90 7.25
N LEU A 131 13.18 -2.99 8.57
CA LEU A 131 14.32 -3.68 9.17
C LEU A 131 14.28 -5.18 8.86
N SER A 132 15.47 -5.75 8.62
CA SER A 132 15.63 -7.19 8.55
C SER A 132 15.31 -7.88 9.89
N ALA A 133 14.89 -9.16 9.84
CA ALA A 133 14.60 -9.92 11.06
C ALA A 133 15.80 -9.99 12.03
N SER A 134 17.01 -10.09 11.48
CA SER A 134 18.25 -10.08 12.25
C SER A 134 18.55 -8.71 12.87
N ALA A 135 18.21 -7.61 12.21
CA ALA A 135 18.29 -6.26 12.77
C ALA A 135 17.30 -6.08 13.94
N PHE A 136 16.07 -6.57 13.83
CA PHE A 136 15.13 -6.59 14.95
C PHE A 136 15.64 -7.39 16.15
N ASN A 137 16.23 -8.56 15.93
CA ASN A 137 16.82 -9.36 17.01
C ASN A 137 18.01 -8.66 17.68
N ALA A 138 18.80 -7.91 16.91
CA ALA A 138 19.89 -7.10 17.46
C ALA A 138 19.36 -5.99 18.37
N LEU A 139 18.25 -5.34 17.98
CA LEU A 139 17.57 -4.31 18.77
C LEU A 139 16.86 -4.88 20.01
N LEU A 140 16.31 -6.10 19.92
CA LEU A 140 15.55 -6.74 21.00
C LEU A 140 16.34 -6.79 22.32
N LYS A 141 17.61 -7.18 22.26
CA LYS A 141 18.49 -7.22 23.45
C LYS A 141 18.58 -5.88 24.16
N THR A 142 18.58 -4.79 23.39
CA THR A 142 18.67 -3.45 23.94
C THR A 142 17.33 -2.91 24.43
N LEU A 143 16.21 -3.36 23.87
CA LEU A 143 14.88 -3.03 24.40
C LEU A 143 14.55 -3.83 25.67
N GLU A 144 15.14 -5.01 25.85
CA GLU A 144 15.02 -5.80 27.08
C GLU A 144 15.81 -5.21 28.24
N GLU A 145 17.04 -4.77 27.97
CA GLU A 145 17.95 -4.18 28.94
C GLU A 145 18.37 -2.79 28.43
N PRO A 146 17.49 -1.78 28.51
CA PRO A 146 17.77 -0.46 27.98
C PRO A 146 18.86 0.23 28.82
N PRO A 147 19.89 0.82 28.18
CA PRO A 147 20.86 1.66 28.88
C PRO A 147 20.18 2.82 29.59
N GLU A 148 20.71 3.24 30.74
CA GLU A 148 20.22 4.41 31.44
C GLU A 148 20.33 5.66 30.55
N GLY A 149 19.28 6.47 30.53
CA GLY A 149 19.26 7.71 29.76
C GLY A 149 19.09 7.52 28.25
N VAL A 150 18.58 6.37 27.79
CA VAL A 150 18.23 6.13 26.38
C VAL A 150 16.71 5.97 26.22
N VAL A 151 16.15 6.59 25.18
CA VAL A 151 14.74 6.44 24.78
C VAL A 151 14.63 6.10 23.29
N PHE A 152 13.87 5.07 22.96
CA PHE A 152 13.54 4.67 21.60
C PHE A 152 12.16 5.16 21.18
N VAL A 153 12.06 5.67 19.95
CA VAL A 153 10.80 6.00 19.29
C VAL A 153 10.78 5.32 17.92
N LEU A 154 10.08 4.20 17.85
CA LEU A 154 9.96 3.40 16.64
C LEU A 154 8.70 3.84 15.89
N CYS A 155 8.82 4.24 14.62
CA CYS A 155 7.69 4.63 13.79
C CYS A 155 7.47 3.59 12.68
N THR A 156 6.22 3.17 12.47
CA THR A 156 5.86 2.22 11.41
C THR A 156 4.52 2.55 10.76
N THR A 157 4.39 2.22 9.48
CA THR A 157 3.12 2.22 8.73
C THR A 157 2.45 0.86 8.68
N GLU A 158 3.23 -0.20 8.89
CA GLU A 158 2.79 -1.59 8.86
C GLU A 158 3.08 -2.22 10.22
N GLU A 159 2.07 -2.33 11.07
CA GLU A 159 2.24 -2.92 12.41
C GLU A 159 2.57 -4.41 12.34
N ASP A 160 1.91 -5.14 11.45
CA ASP A 160 2.01 -6.60 11.36
C ASP A 160 3.41 -7.09 10.98
N LYS A 161 4.22 -6.22 10.37
CA LYS A 161 5.62 -6.50 10.04
C LYS A 161 6.58 -6.29 11.22
N VAL A 162 6.13 -5.63 12.30
CA VAL A 162 6.93 -5.46 13.50
C VAL A 162 6.77 -6.69 14.40
N PRO A 163 7.86 -7.34 14.84
CA PRO A 163 7.75 -8.51 15.71
C PRO A 163 7.01 -8.19 17.02
N LYS A 164 6.10 -9.08 17.43
CA LYS A 164 5.33 -8.93 18.68
C LYS A 164 6.24 -8.79 19.92
N THR A 165 7.42 -9.39 19.88
CA THR A 165 8.44 -9.28 20.93
C THR A 165 8.96 -7.85 21.11
N ILE A 166 9.02 -7.06 20.03
CA ILE A 166 9.37 -5.64 20.08
C ILE A 166 8.17 -4.82 20.55
N ALA A 167 7.01 -5.05 19.94
CA ALA A 167 5.79 -4.31 20.25
C ALA A 167 5.40 -4.41 21.73
N SER A 168 5.56 -5.59 22.35
CA SER A 168 5.21 -5.80 23.77
C SER A 168 6.09 -5.04 24.76
N ARG A 169 7.26 -4.54 24.33
CA ARG A 169 8.19 -3.77 25.17
C ARG A 169 8.05 -2.26 24.96
N CYS A 170 7.19 -1.84 24.04
CA CYS A 170 6.99 -0.44 23.70
C CYS A 170 5.63 0.05 24.19
N VAL A 171 5.56 1.32 24.58
CA VAL A 171 4.28 2.01 24.71
C VAL A 171 3.74 2.29 23.31
N LYS A 172 2.66 1.62 22.93
CA LYS A 172 2.04 1.77 21.61
C LYS A 172 1.22 3.07 21.55
N VAL A 173 1.44 3.86 20.52
CA VAL A 173 0.66 5.08 20.19
C VAL A 173 0.12 4.94 18.77
N VAL A 174 -1.20 4.97 18.65
CA VAL A 174 -1.89 4.74 17.37
C VAL A 174 -2.26 6.06 16.70
N PHE A 175 -1.83 6.21 15.45
CA PHE A 175 -2.13 7.30 14.55
C PHE A 175 -3.21 6.83 13.58
N ARG A 176 -4.47 7.17 13.89
CA ARG A 176 -5.60 6.93 12.99
C ARG A 176 -5.68 8.02 11.92
N LYS A 177 -6.42 7.76 10.83
CA LYS A 177 -6.82 8.81 9.89
C LYS A 177 -7.52 9.95 10.67
N PRO A 178 -7.20 11.23 10.37
CA PRO A 178 -7.82 12.36 11.02
C PRO A 178 -9.29 12.42 10.63
N ASN A 179 -10.12 12.91 11.55
CA ASN A 179 -11.48 13.27 11.17
C ASN A 179 -11.47 14.62 10.42
N HIS A 180 -12.62 14.98 9.86
CA HIS A 180 -12.78 16.20 9.08
C HIS A 180 -12.33 17.45 9.88
N GLU A 181 -12.77 17.59 11.13
CA GLU A 181 -12.41 18.73 11.99
C GLU A 181 -10.91 18.83 12.30
N GLU A 182 -10.23 17.71 12.57
CA GLU A 182 -8.78 17.67 12.82
C GLU A 182 -8.01 18.13 11.58
N LEU A 183 -8.42 17.68 10.39
CA LEU A 183 -7.80 18.08 9.13
C LEU A 183 -8.07 19.56 8.83
N MET A 184 -9.32 20.01 8.98
CA MET A 184 -9.72 21.42 8.79
C MET A 184 -8.96 22.35 9.74
N THR A 185 -8.81 21.96 11.00
CA THR A 185 -8.01 22.72 11.98
C THR A 185 -6.57 22.86 11.50
N SER A 186 -5.97 21.78 10.98
CA SER A 186 -4.61 21.80 10.46
C SER A 186 -4.48 22.70 9.22
N LEU A 187 -5.43 22.65 8.28
CA LEU A 187 -5.43 23.49 7.08
C LEU A 187 -5.63 24.98 7.43
N ARG A 188 -6.54 25.30 8.35
CA ARG A 188 -6.77 26.67 8.83
C ARG A 188 -5.52 27.28 9.47
N LYS A 189 -4.72 26.49 10.20
CA LYS A 189 -3.42 26.95 10.73
C LYS A 189 -2.49 27.44 9.62
N VAL A 190 -2.44 26.72 8.49
CA VAL A 190 -1.62 27.10 7.33
C VAL A 190 -2.15 28.37 6.68
N ILE A 191 -3.46 28.45 6.44
CA ILE A 191 -4.11 29.64 5.87
C ILE A 191 -3.77 30.89 6.69
N SER A 192 -4.00 30.85 8.01
CA SER A 192 -3.74 31.97 8.90
C SER A 192 -2.25 32.31 9.00
N GLY A 193 -1.37 31.30 9.01
CA GLY A 193 0.07 31.50 9.13
C GLY A 193 0.74 32.08 7.87
N GLU A 194 0.19 31.80 6.69
CA GLU A 194 0.67 32.37 5.43
C GLU A 194 -0.07 33.65 5.02
N GLY A 195 -1.13 34.02 5.73
CA GLY A 195 -2.00 35.15 5.36
C GLY A 195 -2.74 34.90 4.04
N LEU A 196 -3.19 33.67 3.83
CA LEU A 196 -4.01 33.28 2.69
C LEU A 196 -5.49 33.58 2.98
N GLU A 197 -6.28 33.71 1.92
CA GLU A 197 -7.73 33.78 2.01
C GLU A 197 -8.33 32.52 1.39
N ALA A 198 -9.37 31.96 1.99
CA ALA A 198 -10.08 30.81 1.41
C ALA A 198 -11.55 31.17 1.22
N GLU A 199 -12.08 30.86 0.03
CA GLU A 199 -13.51 30.94 -0.25
C GLU A 199 -14.30 29.92 0.58
N ALA A 200 -15.56 30.23 0.89
CA ALA A 200 -16.44 29.32 1.63
C ALA A 200 -16.56 27.96 0.90
N GLY A 201 -16.39 26.86 1.61
CA GLY A 201 -16.44 25.51 1.06
C GLY A 201 -15.15 25.02 0.39
N ALA A 202 -14.17 25.90 0.15
CA ALA A 202 -12.93 25.53 -0.55
C ALA A 202 -12.07 24.58 0.30
N LEU A 203 -11.92 24.87 1.60
CA LEU A 203 -11.16 24.02 2.51
C LEU A 203 -11.90 22.71 2.82
N GLU A 204 -13.23 22.77 2.91
CA GLU A 204 -14.09 21.62 3.13
C GLU A 204 -13.94 20.64 1.96
N LEU A 205 -14.06 21.13 0.72
CA LEU A 205 -13.86 20.32 -0.49
C LEU A 205 -12.46 19.72 -0.55
N LEU A 206 -11.43 20.49 -0.17
CA LEU A 206 -10.07 19.99 -0.11
C LEU A 206 -9.94 18.86 0.93
N ALA A 207 -10.48 19.06 2.14
CA ALA A 207 -10.42 18.11 3.23
C ALA A 207 -11.14 16.78 2.92
N GLU A 208 -12.26 16.82 2.19
CA GLU A 208 -12.98 15.64 1.73
C GLU A 208 -12.18 14.80 0.72
N ASN A 209 -11.30 15.46 -0.04
CA ASN A 209 -10.59 14.82 -1.14
C ASN A 209 -9.17 14.39 -0.81
N VAL A 210 -8.62 14.86 0.30
CA VAL A 210 -7.37 14.35 0.88
C VAL A 210 -7.59 12.93 1.40
N ASP A 211 -6.66 12.00 1.15
CA ASP A 211 -6.70 10.60 1.64
C ASP A 211 -6.41 10.47 3.15
N GLY A 212 -6.96 11.40 3.94
CA GLY A 212 -6.84 11.39 5.40
C GLY A 212 -5.40 11.49 5.89
N SER A 213 -4.55 12.33 5.30
CA SER A 213 -3.24 12.66 5.88
C SER A 213 -2.97 14.16 5.88
N PHE A 214 -2.40 14.68 6.97
CA PHE A 214 -2.08 16.11 7.10
C PHE A 214 -1.04 16.56 6.07
N ARG A 215 -0.03 15.71 5.84
CA ARG A 215 1.03 16.01 4.87
C ARG A 215 0.48 16.25 3.47
N GLU A 216 -0.48 15.44 3.04
CA GLU A 216 -1.06 15.57 1.71
C GLU A 216 -1.96 16.81 1.61
N GLY A 217 -2.78 17.08 2.63
CA GLY A 217 -3.56 18.31 2.70
C GLY A 217 -2.69 19.58 2.63
N HIS A 218 -1.58 19.61 3.37
CA HIS A 218 -0.63 20.73 3.31
C HIS A 218 0.03 20.89 1.94
N LYS A 219 0.36 19.80 1.25
CA LYS A 219 0.93 19.86 -0.11
C LYS A 219 -0.05 20.40 -1.13
N LEU A 220 -1.30 19.92 -1.12
CA LEU A 220 -2.32 20.41 -2.05
C LEU A 220 -2.61 21.89 -1.79
N LEU A 221 -2.69 22.29 -0.52
CA LEU A 221 -2.85 23.69 -0.16
C LEU A 221 -1.66 24.56 -0.61
N GLU A 222 -0.43 24.04 -0.49
CA GLU A 222 0.78 24.70 -1.00
C GLU A 222 0.73 24.91 -2.51
N GLN A 223 0.30 23.89 -3.26
CA GLN A 223 0.14 23.99 -4.70
C GLN A 223 -0.88 25.07 -5.10
N LEU A 224 -2.03 25.15 -4.40
CA LEU A 224 -3.02 26.20 -4.66
C LEU A 224 -2.49 27.60 -4.32
N ALA A 225 -1.77 27.71 -3.19
CA ALA A 225 -1.20 28.97 -2.73
C ALA A 225 -0.10 29.53 -3.66
N GLN A 226 0.55 28.67 -4.45
CA GLN A 226 1.52 29.09 -5.47
C GLN A 226 0.86 29.80 -6.66
N VAL A 227 -0.39 29.46 -6.98
CA VAL A 227 -1.14 30.08 -8.09
C VAL A 227 -1.77 31.39 -7.63
N ASN A 228 -2.46 31.38 -6.49
CA ASN A 228 -3.13 32.56 -5.97
C ASN A 228 -3.17 32.55 -4.42
N LYS A 229 -3.05 33.72 -3.81
CA LYS A 229 -3.21 33.89 -2.36
C LYS A 229 -4.65 33.63 -1.89
N LYS A 230 -5.62 33.87 -2.77
CA LYS A 230 -7.02 33.54 -2.53
C LYS A 230 -7.33 32.17 -3.11
N ILE A 231 -7.58 31.21 -2.24
CA ILE A 231 -7.95 29.84 -2.57
C ILE A 231 -9.44 29.83 -2.93
N SER A 232 -9.75 29.81 -4.22
CA SER A 232 -11.13 29.73 -4.70
C SER A 232 -11.65 28.29 -4.70
N LEU A 233 -12.96 28.14 -4.59
CA LEU A 233 -13.63 26.83 -4.68
C LEU A 233 -13.38 26.18 -6.05
N SER A 234 -13.35 26.98 -7.11
CA SER A 234 -13.06 26.52 -8.48
C SER A 234 -11.66 25.92 -8.62
N ALA A 235 -10.63 26.56 -8.04
CA ALA A 235 -9.25 26.09 -8.11
C ALA A 235 -9.06 24.79 -7.31
N VAL A 236 -9.69 24.67 -6.14
CA VAL A 236 -9.70 23.41 -5.37
C VAL A 236 -10.37 22.30 -6.18
N ARG A 237 -11.53 22.60 -6.79
CA ARG A 237 -12.25 21.64 -7.62
C ARG A 237 -11.37 21.15 -8.75
N GLU A 238 -10.83 22.07 -9.55
CA GLU A 238 -9.93 21.77 -10.67
C GLU A 238 -8.74 20.90 -10.24
N LEU A 239 -8.08 21.24 -9.12
CA LEU A 239 -6.95 20.46 -8.62
C LEU A 239 -7.32 19.02 -8.25
N VAL A 240 -8.47 18.83 -7.61
CA VAL A 240 -8.92 17.53 -7.12
C VAL A 240 -9.53 16.67 -8.22
N THR A 241 -10.30 17.28 -9.12
CA THR A 241 -11.03 16.58 -10.18
C THR A 241 -10.25 16.51 -11.49
N GLY A 242 -9.18 17.29 -11.65
CA GLY A 242 -8.41 17.41 -12.90
C GLY A 242 -9.10 18.25 -13.98
N SER A 243 -10.33 18.72 -13.73
CA SER A 243 -11.10 19.54 -14.66
C SER A 243 -12.26 20.22 -13.93
N ALA A 244 -12.43 21.54 -14.17
CA ALA A 244 -13.49 22.35 -13.57
C ALA A 244 -14.90 22.01 -14.08
N ASP A 245 -15.01 21.22 -15.15
CA ASP A 245 -16.19 21.17 -16.03
C ASP A 245 -16.46 19.73 -16.52
N MET A 246 -16.47 18.79 -15.56
CA MET A 246 -16.86 17.40 -15.79
C MET A 246 -18.35 17.22 -15.55
N ASP A 247 -19.05 16.76 -16.58
CA ASP A 247 -20.48 16.47 -16.61
C ASP A 247 -20.79 15.14 -15.88
N ILE A 248 -20.31 15.01 -14.63
CA ILE A 248 -20.41 13.77 -13.84
C ILE A 248 -21.88 13.38 -13.62
N GLU A 249 -22.76 14.37 -13.44
CA GLU A 249 -24.19 14.14 -13.27
C GLU A 249 -24.79 13.51 -14.54
N ARG A 250 -24.39 14.02 -15.71
CA ARG A 250 -24.79 13.46 -16.99
C ARG A 250 -24.24 12.04 -17.16
N LEU A 251 -22.97 11.80 -16.85
CA LEU A 251 -22.38 10.46 -16.92
C LEU A 251 -23.10 9.47 -15.99
N LEU A 252 -23.47 9.88 -14.78
CA LEU A 252 -24.25 9.09 -13.83
C LEU A 252 -25.63 8.75 -14.39
N GLN A 253 -26.35 9.75 -14.92
CA GLN A 253 -27.67 9.54 -15.52
C GLN A 253 -27.60 8.56 -16.71
N LEU A 254 -26.61 8.71 -17.59
CA LEU A 254 -26.40 7.81 -18.73
C LEU A 254 -26.06 6.38 -18.29
N MET A 255 -25.27 6.24 -17.23
CA MET A 255 -24.92 4.95 -16.63
C MET A 255 -26.15 4.26 -16.03
N LEU A 256 -27.00 5.00 -15.30
CA LEU A 256 -28.24 4.47 -14.72
C LEU A 256 -29.28 4.15 -15.80
N ALA A 257 -29.34 4.95 -16.87
CA ALA A 257 -30.19 4.70 -18.04
C ALA A 257 -29.65 3.60 -18.98
N ARG A 258 -28.42 3.11 -18.76
CA ARG A 258 -27.72 2.14 -19.61
C ARG A 258 -27.59 2.56 -21.09
N ASP A 259 -27.48 3.86 -21.34
CA ASP A 259 -27.24 4.39 -22.69
C ASP A 259 -25.74 4.34 -23.03
N ALA A 260 -25.30 3.19 -23.54
CA ALA A 260 -23.91 2.94 -23.91
C ALA A 260 -23.35 3.95 -24.90
N LYS A 261 -24.14 4.34 -25.91
CA LYS A 261 -23.68 5.22 -26.99
C LYS A 261 -23.43 6.63 -26.46
N ALA A 262 -24.38 7.17 -25.71
CA ALA A 262 -24.24 8.48 -25.11
C ALA A 262 -23.15 8.48 -24.02
N MET A 263 -23.01 7.38 -23.27
CA MET A 263 -21.97 7.22 -22.25
C MET A 263 -20.56 7.26 -22.84
N ILE A 264 -20.28 6.49 -23.91
CA ILE A 264 -18.98 6.53 -24.61
C ILE A 264 -18.70 7.93 -25.15
N SER A 265 -19.70 8.58 -25.75
CA SER A 265 -19.55 9.97 -26.26
C SER A 265 -19.24 10.97 -25.13
N CYS A 266 -19.82 10.76 -23.95
CA CYS A 266 -19.54 11.57 -22.76
C CYS A 266 -18.14 11.33 -22.22
N ILE A 267 -17.69 10.07 -22.19
CA ILE A 267 -16.33 9.69 -21.80
C ILE A 267 -15.30 10.34 -22.74
N ASP A 268 -15.47 10.25 -24.06
CA ASP A 268 -14.56 10.88 -25.03
C ASP A 268 -14.48 12.42 -24.85
N GLN A 269 -15.63 13.07 -24.63
CA GLN A 269 -15.67 14.51 -24.31
C GLN A 269 -14.96 14.86 -23.00
N MET A 270 -15.05 14.01 -21.99
CA MET A 270 -14.34 14.18 -20.73
C MET A 270 -12.83 13.94 -20.89
N GLY A 271 -12.45 12.91 -21.65
CA GLY A 271 -11.06 12.57 -21.96
C GLY A 271 -10.35 13.69 -22.72
N SER A 272 -10.99 14.25 -23.75
CA SER A 272 -10.43 15.40 -24.51
C SER A 272 -10.23 16.67 -23.66
N LYS A 273 -10.95 16.80 -22.54
CA LYS A 273 -10.76 17.87 -21.55
C LYS A 273 -9.75 17.52 -20.44
N GLY A 274 -9.09 16.36 -20.50
CA GLY A 274 -8.08 15.94 -19.52
C GLY A 274 -8.66 15.40 -18.21
N ALA A 275 -9.81 14.73 -18.24
CA ALA A 275 -10.45 14.15 -17.06
C ALA A 275 -9.51 13.23 -16.26
N ASN A 276 -9.53 13.36 -14.92
CA ASN A 276 -8.92 12.39 -14.03
C ASN A 276 -9.89 11.23 -13.75
N TRP A 277 -9.70 10.10 -14.42
CA TRP A 277 -10.61 8.96 -14.37
C TRP A 277 -10.78 8.34 -12.98
N LEU A 278 -9.72 8.33 -12.16
CA LEU A 278 -9.79 7.85 -10.78
C LEU A 278 -10.69 8.77 -9.94
N SER A 279 -10.59 10.08 -10.12
CA SER A 279 -11.49 11.05 -9.47
C SER A 279 -12.93 10.89 -9.95
N VAL A 280 -13.15 10.70 -11.26
CA VAL A 280 -14.49 10.44 -11.82
C VAL A 280 -15.12 9.20 -11.19
N VAL A 281 -14.42 8.07 -11.18
CA VAL A 281 -14.90 6.81 -10.59
C VAL A 281 -15.21 6.99 -9.10
N ARG A 282 -14.33 7.67 -8.35
CA ARG A 282 -14.55 7.93 -6.91
C ARG A 282 -15.84 8.70 -6.67
N ILE A 283 -16.10 9.75 -7.46
CA ILE A 283 -17.31 10.58 -7.32
C ILE A 283 -18.57 9.79 -7.71
N LEU A 284 -18.51 9.00 -8.79
CA LEU A 284 -19.61 8.12 -9.21
C LEU A 284 -19.97 7.10 -8.12
N VAL A 285 -18.96 6.46 -7.51
CA VAL A 285 -19.15 5.51 -6.40
C VAL A 285 -19.80 6.18 -5.20
N GLU A 286 -19.35 7.37 -4.79
CA GLU A 286 -19.98 8.09 -3.67
C GLU A 286 -21.43 8.49 -3.97
N LYS A 287 -21.73 8.98 -5.18
CA LYS A 287 -23.11 9.31 -5.59
C LYS A 287 -24.02 8.08 -5.60
N LEU A 288 -23.59 6.98 -6.22
CA LEU A 288 -24.36 5.73 -6.24
C LEU A 288 -24.53 5.13 -4.83
N ARG A 289 -23.53 5.29 -3.96
CA ARG A 289 -23.61 4.87 -2.55
C ARG A 289 -24.68 5.66 -1.79
N LEU A 290 -24.81 6.97 -2.05
CA LEU A 290 -25.87 7.78 -1.46
C LEU A 290 -27.25 7.32 -1.93
N GLU A 291 -27.41 7.06 -3.23
CA GLU A 291 -28.66 6.51 -3.79
C GLU A 291 -29.01 5.13 -3.21
N LEU A 292 -28.02 4.25 -3.05
CA LEU A 292 -28.21 2.94 -2.42
C LEU A 292 -28.71 3.09 -0.97
N ARG A 293 -28.12 4.02 -0.21
CA ARG A 293 -28.53 4.31 1.17
C ARG A 293 -29.95 4.85 1.22
N ALA A 294 -30.31 5.75 0.30
CA ALA A 294 -31.66 6.28 0.19
C ALA A 294 -32.68 5.17 -0.12
N CYS A 295 -32.33 4.21 -0.99
CA CYS A 295 -33.20 3.06 -1.30
C CYS A 295 -33.50 2.17 -0.09
N VAL A 296 -32.61 2.12 0.92
CA VAL A 296 -32.82 1.38 2.17
C VAL A 296 -33.36 2.25 3.31
N GLY A 297 -33.83 3.47 3.00
CA GLY A 297 -34.46 4.38 3.97
C GLY A 297 -33.48 5.27 4.76
N ILE A 298 -32.24 5.41 4.30
CA ILE A 298 -31.22 6.27 4.92
C ILE A 298 -30.90 7.43 3.98
N GLY A 299 -31.53 8.59 4.20
CA GLY A 299 -31.33 9.81 3.41
C GLY A 299 -32.47 10.10 2.43
N GLU A 300 -32.28 11.11 1.59
CA GLU A 300 -33.24 11.50 0.54
C GLU A 300 -32.90 10.81 -0.79
N ARG A 301 -33.93 10.34 -1.50
CA ARG A 301 -33.79 9.67 -2.79
C ARG A 301 -33.90 10.71 -3.90
N GLN A 302 -32.90 10.76 -4.79
CA GLN A 302 -32.94 11.71 -5.93
C GLN A 302 -33.46 11.03 -7.20
N ASN A 303 -33.26 9.71 -7.33
CA ASN A 303 -33.71 8.92 -8.48
C ASN A 303 -34.69 7.81 -8.03
N GLU A 304 -35.99 8.12 -7.96
CA GLU A 304 -37.03 7.16 -7.52
C GLU A 304 -37.25 6.02 -8.52
N GLU A 305 -37.01 6.28 -9.81
CA GLU A 305 -37.22 5.33 -10.91
C GLU A 305 -36.13 4.25 -10.99
N VAL A 306 -34.98 4.47 -10.34
CA VAL A 306 -33.83 3.57 -10.41
C VAL A 306 -33.94 2.50 -9.35
N GLY A 307 -33.90 1.23 -9.77
CA GLY A 307 -33.96 0.08 -8.89
C GLY A 307 -32.65 -0.15 -8.13
N VAL A 308 -32.74 -0.77 -6.95
CA VAL A 308 -31.57 -1.17 -6.13
C VAL A 308 -30.61 -2.04 -6.94
N GLU A 309 -31.15 -2.96 -7.74
CA GLU A 309 -30.37 -3.87 -8.59
C GLU A 309 -29.45 -3.11 -9.56
N GLN A 310 -29.98 -2.08 -10.25
CA GLN A 310 -29.21 -1.25 -11.18
C GLN A 310 -28.07 -0.52 -10.47
N ILE A 311 -28.34 0.05 -9.29
CA ILE A 311 -27.32 0.74 -8.47
C ILE A 311 -26.24 -0.23 -8.01
N THR A 312 -26.62 -1.42 -7.53
CA THR A 312 -25.67 -2.43 -7.07
C THR A 312 -24.79 -2.98 -8.20
N GLN A 313 -25.34 -3.16 -9.40
CA GLN A 313 -24.56 -3.58 -10.56
C GLN A 313 -23.54 -2.51 -10.95
N ALA A 314 -23.96 -1.25 -11.08
CA ALA A 314 -23.06 -0.14 -11.40
C ALA A 314 -21.95 0.01 -10.34
N LEU A 315 -22.27 -0.13 -9.05
CA LEU A 315 -21.27 -0.10 -7.97
C LEU A 315 -20.25 -1.25 -8.08
N ASN A 316 -20.70 -2.48 -8.33
CA ASN A 316 -19.80 -3.63 -8.47
C ASN A 316 -18.82 -3.46 -9.64
N GLU A 317 -19.30 -2.95 -10.77
CA GLU A 317 -18.46 -2.66 -11.94
C GLU A 317 -17.45 -1.55 -11.62
N LEU A 318 -17.90 -0.44 -11.00
CA LEU A 318 -17.04 0.68 -10.62
C LEU A 318 -16.00 0.34 -9.55
N MET A 319 -16.29 -0.60 -8.64
CA MET A 319 -15.34 -1.02 -7.60
C MET A 319 -14.06 -1.66 -8.16
N MET A 320 -14.15 -2.29 -9.34
CA MET A 320 -13.01 -2.93 -10.00
C MET A 320 -12.22 -1.95 -10.88
N MET A 321 -12.80 -0.79 -11.23
CA MET A 321 -12.22 0.18 -12.15
C MET A 321 -10.86 0.74 -11.70
N PRO A 322 -10.62 1.10 -10.42
CA PRO A 322 -9.32 1.66 -10.02
C PRO A 322 -8.14 0.72 -10.28
N SER A 323 -8.36 -0.61 -10.20
CA SER A 323 -7.33 -1.59 -10.54
C SER A 323 -7.19 -1.76 -12.05
N ALA A 324 -8.30 -1.77 -12.79
CA ALA A 324 -8.30 -1.90 -14.24
C ALA A 324 -7.62 -0.69 -14.91
N MET A 325 -7.93 0.53 -14.49
CA MET A 325 -7.33 1.77 -15.00
C MET A 325 -5.81 1.79 -14.81
N LYS A 326 -5.31 1.35 -13.65
CA LYS A 326 -3.87 1.27 -13.39
C LYS A 326 -3.11 0.28 -14.28
N GLN A 327 -3.81 -0.70 -14.84
CA GLN A 327 -3.23 -1.74 -15.69
C GLN A 327 -3.43 -1.46 -17.18
N ALA A 328 -4.37 -0.58 -17.53
CA ALA A 328 -4.70 -0.26 -18.90
C ALA A 328 -3.64 0.65 -19.53
N VAL A 329 -3.43 0.48 -20.84
CA VAL A 329 -2.59 1.38 -21.63
C VAL A 329 -3.28 2.74 -21.81
N ASP A 330 -4.60 2.71 -21.92
CA ASP A 330 -5.47 3.89 -21.92
C ASP A 330 -6.39 3.85 -20.70
N GLU A 331 -6.30 4.86 -19.85
CA GLU A 331 -7.07 4.95 -18.60
C GLU A 331 -8.58 5.09 -18.83
N GLN A 332 -9.03 5.54 -20.01
CA GLN A 332 -10.46 5.70 -20.32
C GLN A 332 -11.12 4.38 -20.76
N LEU A 333 -10.35 3.47 -21.35
CA LEU A 333 -10.83 2.23 -21.95
C LEU A 333 -11.66 1.35 -20.99
N PRO A 334 -11.31 1.17 -19.70
CA PRO A 334 -12.13 0.39 -18.78
C PRO A 334 -13.58 0.91 -18.62
N LEU A 335 -13.78 2.24 -18.67
CA LEU A 335 -15.12 2.84 -18.61
C LEU A 335 -15.89 2.66 -19.91
N GLU A 336 -15.22 2.70 -21.05
CA GLU A 336 -15.85 2.41 -22.35
C GLU A 336 -16.27 0.94 -22.46
N LEU A 337 -15.44 0.01 -21.96
CA LEU A 337 -15.78 -1.41 -21.88
C LEU A 337 -16.99 -1.66 -20.98
N MET A 338 -17.07 -0.95 -19.85
CA MET A 338 -18.25 -0.96 -18.98
C MET A 338 -19.49 -0.48 -19.76
N ALA A 339 -19.41 0.66 -20.46
CA ALA A 339 -20.50 1.16 -21.28
C ALA A 339 -20.94 0.14 -22.35
N ALA A 340 -19.98 -0.49 -23.04
CA ALA A 340 -20.27 -1.46 -24.10
C ALA A 340 -21.00 -2.71 -23.57
N SER A 341 -20.69 -3.15 -22.35
CA SER A 341 -21.36 -4.29 -21.71
C SER A 341 -22.87 -4.07 -21.50
N PHE A 342 -23.33 -2.81 -21.50
CA PHE A 342 -24.76 -2.50 -21.41
C PHE A 342 -25.53 -2.83 -22.70
N ILE A 343 -24.84 -2.87 -23.85
CA ILE A 343 -25.45 -3.21 -25.15
C ILE A 343 -25.81 -4.70 -25.21
N GLU A 344 -24.90 -5.57 -24.74
CA GLU A 344 -25.11 -7.03 -24.72
C GLU A 344 -26.34 -7.44 -23.89
N ASN A 345 -26.76 -6.58 -22.95
CA ASN A 345 -27.91 -6.82 -22.08
C ASN A 345 -29.23 -6.20 -22.60
N ASN A 346 -29.22 -5.46 -23.72
CA ASN A 346 -30.38 -4.66 -24.19
C ASN A 346 -31.01 -5.13 -25.53
N GLU A 347 -30.38 -6.06 -26.29
CA GLU A 347 -31.01 -6.66 -27.47
C GLU A 347 -31.96 -7.81 -27.04
N GLY A 348 -33.27 -7.54 -27.09
CA GLY A 348 -34.32 -8.24 -26.36
C GLY A 348 -34.52 -9.75 -26.60
N GLY A 349 -35.17 -10.37 -25.60
CA GLY A 349 -36.34 -11.24 -25.86
C GLY A 349 -36.19 -12.51 -26.69
N LYS A 350 -34.98 -12.91 -27.10
CA LYS A 350 -34.68 -14.27 -27.57
C LYS A 350 -33.33 -14.70 -27.03
N ALA A 351 -33.38 -15.68 -26.14
CA ALA A 351 -32.24 -16.32 -25.52
C ALA A 351 -31.21 -16.78 -26.55
N ALA A 352 -30.09 -16.05 -26.63
CA ALA A 352 -28.79 -16.60 -27.01
C ALA A 352 -27.94 -16.65 -25.73
N LYS A 353 -27.29 -17.79 -25.53
CA LYS A 353 -26.75 -18.28 -24.25
C LYS A 353 -25.77 -17.31 -23.60
N VAL A 354 -26.18 -16.77 -22.46
CA VAL A 354 -25.27 -16.42 -21.36
C VAL A 354 -24.52 -17.69 -20.99
N VAL A 355 -23.19 -17.67 -21.07
CA VAL A 355 -22.37 -18.60 -20.31
C VAL A 355 -22.51 -18.15 -18.87
N GLU A 356 -23.39 -18.83 -18.14
CA GLU A 356 -23.63 -18.57 -16.73
C GLU A 356 -22.31 -18.62 -15.93
N PRO A 357 -22.00 -17.60 -15.11
CA PRO A 357 -21.21 -17.86 -13.93
C PRO A 357 -22.08 -18.74 -13.04
N LYS A 358 -21.76 -20.05 -12.97
CA LYS A 358 -22.48 -20.97 -12.11
C LYS A 358 -22.56 -20.41 -10.69
N GLU A 359 -23.78 -20.14 -10.25
CA GLU A 359 -24.12 -19.88 -8.86
C GLU A 359 -23.54 -20.98 -7.98
N VAL A 360 -22.71 -20.57 -7.01
CA VAL A 360 -22.36 -21.42 -5.87
C VAL A 360 -23.53 -21.34 -4.90
N LYS A 361 -24.48 -22.26 -5.00
CA LYS A 361 -25.42 -22.52 -3.89
C LYS A 361 -24.67 -23.18 -2.74
N PRO A 362 -25.04 -22.88 -1.48
CA PRO A 362 -24.36 -23.41 -0.32
C PRO A 362 -24.63 -24.91 -0.23
N VAL A 363 -23.58 -25.71 -0.43
CA VAL A 363 -23.66 -27.15 -0.17
C VAL A 363 -23.54 -27.33 1.34
N VAL A 364 -24.69 -27.66 1.91
CA VAL A 364 -24.88 -28.25 3.24
C VAL A 364 -23.82 -29.31 3.47
N ALA A 365 -23.28 -29.34 4.69
CA ALA A 365 -22.34 -30.34 5.14
C ALA A 365 -22.90 -31.76 4.90
N GLU A 366 -22.46 -32.40 3.82
CA GLU A 366 -22.66 -33.83 3.62
C GLU A 366 -21.32 -34.56 3.73
N THR A 367 -21.38 -35.47 4.68
CA THR A 367 -20.43 -36.44 5.19
C THR A 367 -19.50 -37.01 4.13
N ARG A 368 -18.20 -37.08 4.50
CA ARG A 368 -17.13 -37.77 3.77
C ARG A 368 -17.56 -39.16 3.29
N ALA A 369 -17.52 -39.37 1.98
CA ALA A 369 -17.35 -40.70 1.39
C ALA A 369 -15.90 -40.86 0.93
N GLU A 370 -15.23 -41.88 1.44
CA GLU A 370 -13.86 -42.27 1.09
C GLU A 370 -13.83 -42.82 -0.35
N VAL A 371 -13.10 -42.15 -1.24
CA VAL A 371 -12.78 -42.70 -2.56
C VAL A 371 -11.45 -43.41 -2.46
N ASN A 372 -11.48 -44.75 -2.47
CA ASN A 372 -10.31 -45.60 -2.61
C ASN A 372 -9.72 -45.43 -4.02
N VAL A 373 -8.54 -44.79 -4.10
CA VAL A 373 -7.76 -44.70 -5.33
C VAL A 373 -6.68 -45.79 -5.29
N THR A 374 -7.03 -47.01 -5.67
CA THR A 374 -6.05 -48.07 -5.94
C THR A 374 -5.76 -48.11 -7.44
N GLY A 375 -4.58 -47.66 -7.84
CA GLY A 375 -4.05 -47.91 -9.20
C GLY A 375 -3.33 -46.78 -9.94
N ILE A 376 -3.05 -45.63 -9.32
CA ILE A 376 -2.24 -44.57 -9.97
C ILE A 376 -0.78 -44.72 -9.56
N ASP A 377 0.07 -45.15 -10.49
CA ASP A 377 1.51 -45.30 -10.29
C ASP A 377 2.28 -44.09 -10.83
N MET A 378 3.42 -43.78 -10.20
CA MET A 378 4.28 -42.62 -10.49
C MET A 378 4.86 -42.67 -11.92
N SER A 379 4.94 -43.86 -12.51
CA SER A 379 5.35 -44.11 -13.90
C SER A 379 4.40 -43.45 -14.92
N LEU A 380 3.09 -43.52 -14.71
CA LEU A 380 2.07 -42.93 -15.59
C LEU A 380 2.08 -41.39 -15.54
N VAL A 381 2.35 -40.82 -14.36
CA VAL A 381 2.44 -39.35 -14.17
C VAL A 381 3.63 -38.79 -14.94
N HIS A 382 4.79 -39.45 -14.87
CA HIS A 382 5.98 -39.00 -15.60
C HIS A 382 5.80 -39.10 -17.12
N GLN A 383 5.16 -40.17 -17.60
CA GLN A 383 4.93 -40.37 -19.03
C GLN A 383 3.98 -39.33 -19.62
N LYS A 384 2.94 -38.93 -18.88
CA LYS A 384 1.92 -37.96 -19.32
C LYS A 384 2.19 -36.51 -18.90
N TRP A 385 3.26 -36.24 -18.16
CA TRP A 385 3.58 -34.89 -17.67
C TRP A 385 3.79 -33.89 -18.82
N ALA A 386 4.43 -34.32 -19.90
CA ALA A 386 4.62 -33.49 -21.10
C ALA A 386 3.28 -33.11 -21.76
N GLU A 387 2.32 -34.04 -21.80
CA GLU A 387 0.97 -33.80 -22.34
C GLU A 387 0.16 -32.86 -21.44
N VAL A 388 0.30 -32.97 -20.11
CA VAL A 388 -0.30 -32.05 -19.13
C VAL A 388 0.20 -30.63 -19.37
N LEU A 389 1.51 -30.43 -19.53
CA LEU A 389 2.08 -29.10 -19.80
C LEU A 389 1.62 -28.52 -21.13
N THR A 390 1.46 -29.36 -22.15
CA THR A 390 1.06 -28.93 -23.50
C THR A 390 -0.43 -28.54 -23.54
N THR A 391 -1.27 -29.26 -22.77
CA THR A 391 -2.70 -28.96 -22.63
C THR A 391 -2.94 -27.69 -21.77
N LEU A 392 -2.05 -27.42 -20.82
CA LEU A 392 -2.18 -26.31 -19.87
C LEU A 392 -1.62 -24.99 -20.43
N ALA A 393 -0.65 -25.05 -21.35
CA ALA A 393 -0.05 -23.88 -21.99
C ALA A 393 -1.07 -22.92 -22.65
N PRO A 394 -2.04 -23.36 -23.49
CA PRO A 394 -3.02 -22.45 -24.08
C PRO A 394 -4.13 -22.00 -23.11
N LYS A 395 -4.33 -22.71 -21.98
CA LYS A 395 -5.33 -22.33 -20.96
C LYS A 395 -4.78 -21.32 -19.96
N ASN A 396 -3.50 -21.42 -19.59
CA ASN A 396 -2.83 -20.48 -18.70
C ASN A 396 -1.30 -20.53 -18.85
N HIS A 397 -0.74 -19.60 -19.62
CA HIS A 397 0.71 -19.51 -19.85
C HIS A 397 1.53 -19.34 -18.57
N SER A 398 0.98 -18.66 -17.55
CA SER A 398 1.67 -18.43 -16.27
C SER A 398 1.85 -19.74 -15.49
N VAL A 399 0.79 -20.55 -15.36
CA VAL A 399 0.85 -21.83 -14.63
C VAL A 399 1.72 -22.85 -15.38
N ALA A 400 1.59 -22.92 -16.70
CA ALA A 400 2.44 -23.79 -17.53
C ALA A 400 3.93 -23.40 -17.43
N GLY A 401 4.24 -22.11 -17.39
CA GLY A 401 5.60 -21.61 -17.19
C GLY A 401 6.17 -21.97 -15.82
N LEU A 402 5.38 -21.86 -14.75
CA LEU A 402 5.78 -22.26 -13.40
C LEU A 402 6.08 -23.76 -13.34
N LEU A 403 5.22 -24.59 -13.92
CA LEU A 403 5.34 -26.05 -13.88
C LEU A 403 6.55 -26.62 -14.65
N ARG A 404 7.08 -25.89 -15.65
CA ARG A 404 8.32 -26.28 -16.35
C ARG A 404 9.54 -26.34 -15.41
N SER A 405 9.50 -25.57 -14.32
CA SER A 405 10.55 -25.56 -13.29
C SER A 405 10.24 -26.49 -12.11
N THR A 406 9.19 -27.32 -12.20
CA THR A 406 8.74 -28.21 -11.12
C THR A 406 8.86 -29.66 -11.52
N LYS A 407 9.06 -30.53 -10.52
CA LYS A 407 9.14 -31.98 -10.74
C LYS A 407 8.12 -32.71 -9.86
N PRO A 408 7.33 -33.64 -10.40
CA PRO A 408 6.53 -34.55 -9.60
C PRO A 408 7.45 -35.42 -8.72
N LYS A 409 7.26 -35.37 -7.39
CA LYS A 409 8.14 -36.02 -6.42
C LYS A 409 7.57 -37.33 -5.88
N ALA A 410 6.29 -37.33 -5.52
CA ALA A 410 5.63 -38.50 -4.95
C ALA A 410 4.11 -38.39 -5.09
N ILE A 411 3.41 -39.53 -5.00
CA ILE A 411 1.97 -39.59 -4.79
C ILE A 411 1.73 -40.13 -3.39
N GLU A 412 1.08 -39.33 -2.55
CA GLU A 412 0.67 -39.70 -1.19
C GLU A 412 -0.86 -39.75 -1.11
N GLY A 413 -1.42 -40.95 -1.23
CA GLY A 413 -2.86 -41.16 -1.27
C GLY A 413 -3.49 -40.45 -2.46
N LYS A 414 -4.33 -39.42 -2.21
CA LYS A 414 -4.95 -38.60 -3.26
C LYS A 414 -4.11 -37.40 -3.70
N TYR A 415 -2.94 -37.18 -3.11
CA TYR A 415 -2.14 -35.98 -3.35
C TYR A 415 -0.94 -36.27 -4.24
N LEU A 416 -0.82 -35.53 -5.34
CA LEU A 416 0.42 -35.39 -6.10
C LEU A 416 1.28 -34.32 -5.44
N ILE A 417 2.46 -34.71 -4.97
CA ILE A 417 3.45 -33.80 -4.40
C ILE A 417 4.36 -33.29 -5.51
N LEU A 418 4.31 -31.99 -5.76
CA LEU A 418 5.22 -31.28 -6.66
C LEU A 418 6.37 -30.67 -5.87
N GLU A 419 7.59 -30.97 -6.29
CA GLU A 419 8.78 -30.29 -5.80
C GLU A 419 8.98 -29.00 -6.58
N VAL A 420 9.03 -27.90 -5.84
CA VAL A 420 9.25 -26.55 -6.37
C VAL A 420 10.51 -25.96 -5.74
N PHE A 421 11.35 -25.30 -6.55
CA PHE A 421 12.66 -24.81 -6.10
C PHE A 421 12.63 -23.36 -5.57
N TYR A 422 11.50 -22.66 -5.72
CA TYR A 422 11.33 -21.27 -5.28
C TYR A 422 10.04 -21.07 -4.49
N LYS A 423 10.12 -20.30 -3.39
CA LYS A 423 8.97 -19.95 -2.53
C LYS A 423 7.87 -19.23 -3.31
N PHE A 424 8.25 -18.36 -4.25
CA PHE A 424 7.30 -17.68 -5.14
C PHE A 424 6.49 -18.66 -6.01
N HIS A 425 7.12 -19.70 -6.56
CA HIS A 425 6.41 -20.70 -7.38
C HIS A 425 5.43 -21.52 -6.54
N LYS A 426 5.81 -21.83 -5.30
CA LYS A 426 4.93 -22.49 -4.33
C LYS A 426 3.66 -21.66 -4.08
N GLU A 427 3.84 -20.39 -3.70
CA GLU A 427 2.72 -19.50 -3.38
C GLU A 427 1.79 -19.31 -4.59
N GLN A 428 2.33 -19.22 -5.81
CA GLN A 428 1.52 -19.09 -7.02
C GLN A 428 0.78 -20.37 -7.39
N LEU A 429 1.39 -21.55 -7.27
CA LEU A 429 0.74 -22.82 -7.59
C LEU A 429 -0.26 -23.27 -6.52
N GLU A 430 -0.14 -22.77 -5.29
CA GLU A 430 -1.08 -23.02 -4.19
C GLU A 430 -2.29 -22.08 -4.19
N GLN A 431 -2.30 -21.03 -5.03
CA GLN A 431 -3.49 -20.19 -5.24
C GLN A 431 -4.66 -21.02 -5.74
N GLU A 432 -5.84 -20.82 -5.14
CA GLU A 432 -7.00 -21.68 -5.33
C GLU A 432 -7.43 -21.83 -6.79
N LEU A 433 -7.42 -20.73 -7.56
CA LEU A 433 -7.74 -20.73 -8.99
C LEU A 433 -6.72 -21.53 -9.82
N LYS A 434 -5.42 -21.34 -9.56
CA LYS A 434 -4.33 -21.98 -10.31
C LYS A 434 -4.20 -23.47 -9.97
N ARG A 435 -4.39 -23.82 -8.70
CA ARG A 435 -4.41 -25.21 -8.23
C ARG A 435 -5.57 -25.98 -8.82
N ARG A 436 -6.79 -25.42 -8.82
CA ARG A 436 -7.97 -26.08 -9.40
C ARG A 436 -7.80 -26.34 -10.89
N MET A 437 -7.29 -25.38 -11.67
CA MET A 437 -7.00 -25.60 -13.09
C MET A 437 -5.99 -26.73 -13.33
N LEU A 438 -4.97 -26.83 -12.49
CA LEU A 438 -3.99 -27.92 -12.57
C LEU A 438 -4.61 -29.28 -12.20
N GLU A 439 -5.42 -29.32 -11.15
CA GLU A 439 -6.15 -30.53 -10.71
C GLU A 439 -7.17 -31.01 -11.75
N GLU A 440 -7.85 -30.10 -12.46
CA GLU A 440 -8.76 -30.42 -13.57
C GLU A 440 -8.03 -31.06 -14.75
N VAL A 441 -6.89 -30.50 -15.16
CA VAL A 441 -6.09 -31.06 -16.25
C VAL A 441 -5.46 -32.40 -15.85
N LEU A 442 -5.06 -32.56 -14.58
CA LEU A 442 -4.58 -33.83 -14.06
C LEU A 442 -5.69 -34.90 -13.99
N ALA A 443 -6.91 -34.51 -13.61
CA ALA A 443 -8.07 -35.38 -13.61
C ALA A 443 -8.41 -35.89 -15.02
N GLU A 444 -8.27 -35.05 -16.04
CA GLU A 444 -8.52 -35.40 -17.43
C GLU A 444 -7.48 -36.39 -18.01
N LYS A 445 -6.19 -36.22 -17.67
CA LYS A 445 -5.10 -36.94 -18.33
C LYS A 445 -4.54 -38.13 -17.54
N VAL A 446 -4.51 -38.01 -16.21
CA VAL A 446 -3.83 -38.95 -15.31
C VAL A 446 -4.83 -39.63 -14.37
N GLY A 447 -5.74 -38.85 -13.78
CA GLY A 447 -6.72 -39.32 -12.80
C GLY A 447 -6.95 -38.29 -11.68
N PRO A 448 -7.97 -38.46 -10.83
CA PRO A 448 -8.38 -37.47 -9.83
C PRO A 448 -7.34 -37.36 -8.71
N LEU A 449 -6.38 -36.45 -8.87
CA LEU A 449 -5.33 -36.15 -7.89
C LEU A 449 -5.42 -34.69 -7.46
N SER A 450 -5.29 -34.44 -6.16
CA SER A 450 -5.10 -33.11 -5.59
C SER A 450 -3.62 -32.74 -5.58
N VAL A 451 -3.27 -31.46 -5.71
CA VAL A 451 -1.87 -31.03 -5.80
C VAL A 451 -1.39 -30.38 -4.51
N LYS A 452 -0.21 -30.80 -4.03
CA LYS A 452 0.51 -30.15 -2.93
C LYS A 452 1.94 -29.80 -3.35
N CYS A 453 2.41 -28.62 -2.95
CA CYS A 453 3.76 -28.17 -3.31
C CYS A 453 4.71 -28.21 -2.09
N VAL A 454 5.88 -28.82 -2.28
CA VAL A 454 6.94 -28.86 -1.26
C VAL A 454 8.20 -28.17 -1.79
N LEU A 455 8.89 -27.46 -0.91
CA LEU A 455 10.15 -26.79 -1.27
C LEU A 455 11.28 -27.82 -1.27
N GLY A 456 11.94 -27.99 -2.42
CA GLY A 456 13.13 -28.84 -2.55
C GLY A 456 14.38 -28.16 -2.00
N GLN A 457 15.39 -28.94 -1.57
CA GLN A 457 16.69 -28.40 -1.16
C GLN A 457 17.62 -28.20 -2.38
N LYS A 458 18.31 -27.05 -2.37
CA LYS A 458 19.27 -26.47 -3.35
C LYS A 458 18.71 -25.69 -4.55
N ALA A 459 18.70 -24.37 -4.37
CA ALA A 459 19.17 -23.40 -5.36
C ALA A 459 20.71 -23.41 -5.36
N ALA A 460 21.36 -24.08 -6.33
CA ALA A 460 22.79 -23.90 -6.62
C ALA A 460 23.28 -24.56 -7.94
N GLU A 461 22.60 -25.54 -8.52
CA GLU A 461 23.10 -26.25 -9.73
C GLU A 461 22.00 -26.50 -10.76
N VAL A 462 21.54 -25.44 -11.44
CA VAL A 462 21.02 -25.54 -12.83
C VAL A 462 21.42 -24.25 -13.56
N ALA A 463 22.72 -23.99 -13.61
CA ALA A 463 23.28 -23.30 -14.76
C ALA A 463 23.55 -24.40 -15.82
N MET A 464 23.14 -24.14 -17.06
CA MET A 464 23.32 -24.97 -18.27
C MET A 464 22.33 -26.14 -18.47
N SER A 465 21.19 -25.83 -19.10
CA SER A 465 20.72 -26.56 -20.28
C SER A 465 19.70 -25.69 -21.04
N MET A 466 20.18 -24.65 -21.69
CA MET A 466 19.45 -24.08 -22.83
C MET A 466 19.64 -25.02 -24.02
N PRO A 467 18.60 -25.28 -24.85
CA PRO A 467 18.84 -25.85 -26.16
C PRO A 467 19.84 -24.94 -26.90
N LYS A 468 20.90 -25.54 -27.45
CA LYS A 468 21.87 -24.81 -28.27
C LYS A 468 21.14 -24.25 -29.49
N ASP A 469 21.01 -22.93 -29.54
CA ASP A 469 20.73 -22.23 -30.78
C ASP A 469 22.08 -22.01 -31.46
N ASP A 470 22.32 -22.68 -32.60
CA ASP A 470 23.62 -22.71 -33.30
C ASP A 470 24.04 -21.37 -33.94
N ASN A 471 23.33 -20.27 -33.66
CA ASN A 471 23.53 -18.96 -34.28
C ASN A 471 24.10 -17.86 -33.37
N ILE A 472 24.56 -18.19 -32.16
CA ILE A 472 25.19 -17.20 -31.27
C ILE A 472 26.62 -17.64 -30.96
N LYS A 473 27.60 -17.03 -31.64
CA LYS A 473 29.01 -17.12 -31.26
C LYS A 473 29.22 -16.25 -30.01
N LEU A 474 29.39 -16.91 -28.86
CA LEU A 474 29.89 -16.30 -27.63
C LEU A 474 31.36 -15.91 -27.83
N ILE A 475 31.66 -14.62 -27.80
CA ILE A 475 33.04 -14.11 -27.74
C ILE A 475 33.53 -14.26 -26.29
N SER A 476 34.70 -14.86 -26.12
CA SER A 476 35.33 -15.09 -24.82
C SER A 476 35.73 -13.78 -24.15
N THR A 477 35.44 -13.69 -22.86
CA THR A 477 35.77 -12.62 -21.92
C THR A 477 37.26 -12.30 -21.90
N ASP A 478 37.62 -11.16 -22.48
CA ASP A 478 38.89 -10.47 -22.25
C ASP A 478 38.54 -9.01 -21.89
N GLU A 479 38.91 -8.56 -20.68
CA GLU A 479 38.48 -7.26 -20.12
C GLU A 479 38.90 -6.07 -21.00
N ALA A 480 39.98 -6.22 -21.78
CA ALA A 480 40.43 -5.23 -22.74
C ALA A 480 39.45 -5.02 -23.91
N GLN A 481 38.71 -6.05 -24.34
CA GLN A 481 37.74 -5.93 -25.43
C GLN A 481 36.43 -5.29 -24.99
N MET A 482 36.06 -5.44 -23.71
CA MET A 482 34.89 -4.75 -23.15
C MET A 482 35.13 -3.25 -23.02
N ALA A 483 36.34 -2.81 -22.65
CA ALA A 483 36.67 -1.39 -22.58
C ALA A 483 36.54 -0.71 -23.95
N THR A 484 37.03 -1.35 -25.02
CA THR A 484 36.93 -0.83 -26.39
C THR A 484 35.50 -0.83 -26.91
N ALA A 485 34.72 -1.89 -26.63
CA ALA A 485 33.31 -1.96 -27.04
C ALA A 485 32.44 -0.93 -26.32
N VAL A 486 32.74 -0.60 -25.06
CA VAL A 486 32.05 0.44 -24.30
C VAL A 486 32.42 1.84 -24.82
N ALA A 487 33.68 2.07 -25.22
CA ALA A 487 34.12 3.33 -25.81
C ALA A 487 33.46 3.59 -27.19
N ASP A 488 33.31 2.56 -28.03
CA ASP A 488 32.67 2.67 -29.34
C ASP A 488 31.15 2.91 -29.25
N ILE A 489 30.48 2.37 -28.22
CA ILE A 489 29.03 2.51 -28.04
C ILE A 489 28.68 3.85 -27.39
N PHE A 490 29.51 4.36 -26.48
CA PHE A 490 29.21 5.58 -25.72
C PHE A 490 30.02 6.81 -26.13
N GLY A 491 30.96 6.68 -27.08
CA GLY A 491 31.69 7.80 -27.67
C GLY A 491 32.55 8.58 -26.66
N VAL A 492 33.06 7.91 -25.63
CA VAL A 492 33.90 8.53 -24.60
C VAL A 492 35.33 8.08 -24.79
N GLU A 493 36.20 8.98 -25.25
CA GLU A 493 37.65 8.75 -25.28
C GLU A 493 38.17 8.67 -23.83
N THR A 494 38.63 7.48 -23.43
CA THR A 494 39.31 7.25 -22.14
C THR A 494 40.79 7.56 -22.28
N ASN A 495 41.28 8.54 -21.51
CA ASN A 495 42.71 8.87 -21.39
C ASN A 495 43.31 8.17 -20.16
#